data_AF-A0A4V6Z2G9-F1
#
_entry.id   AF-A0A4V6Z2G9-F1
#
_cell.length_a   1.000
_cell.length_b   1.000
_cell.length_c   1.000
_cell.angle_alpha   90.00
_cell.angle_beta   90.00
_cell.angle_gamma   90.00
#
_symmetry.space_group_name_H-M   'P 1'
#
loop_
_entity.id
_entity.type
_entity.pdbx_description
1 polymer ?
#
loop_
_entity_poly.entity_id
_entity_poly.type
_entity_poly.pdbx_seq_one_letter_code
_entity_poly.pdbx_strand_id
1 'polypeptide(L)'
;MSTSLTWHDVIGKEKEQPYFLDTLAFVANERQAGKTIYPPQKDVFNAFRFTELADVKVVILGQDPITARTRPMACRFPCALHPCAAFTGQYVQRAGDGYPRL
;
A
#
# COMPACT_ATOMS: atom_id res chain seq x y z
N MET A 1 22.64 14.27 17.88
CA MET A 1 22.22 13.59 16.65
C MET A 1 20.93 12.85 16.98
N SER A 2 19.77 13.40 16.59
CA SER A 2 18.49 12.70 16.75
C SER A 2 18.41 11.63 15.66
N THR A 3 18.58 10.36 16.04
CA THR A 3 18.35 9.22 15.16
C THR A 3 16.85 9.08 14.94
N SER A 4 16.36 9.50 13.78
CA SER A 4 14.97 9.32 13.39
C SER A 4 14.69 7.84 13.15
N LEU A 5 13.62 7.32 13.74
CA LEU A 5 13.18 5.94 13.55
C LEU A 5 12.75 5.71 12.09
N THR A 6 13.18 4.59 11.51
CA THR A 6 12.77 4.14 10.17
C THR A 6 11.69 3.05 10.28
N TRP A 7 11.03 2.74 9.16
CA TRP A 7 10.15 1.57 9.12
C TRP A 7 10.90 0.27 9.42
N HIS A 8 12.17 0.15 9.02
CA HIS A 8 12.94 -1.04 9.30
C HIS A 8 13.15 -1.25 10.82
N ASP A 9 13.38 -0.18 11.56
CA ASP A 9 13.59 -0.25 13.01
C ASP A 9 12.33 -0.73 13.77
N VAL A 10 11.14 -0.39 13.27
CA VAL A 10 9.87 -0.67 13.95
C VAL A 10 9.25 -1.98 13.51
N ILE A 11 9.18 -2.24 12.20
CA ILE A 11 8.52 -3.44 11.65
C ILE A 11 9.50 -4.51 11.17
N GLY A 12 10.82 -4.30 11.30
CA GLY A 12 11.83 -5.27 10.89
C GLY A 12 11.67 -6.62 11.59
N LYS A 13 11.52 -6.61 12.92
CA LYS A 13 11.30 -7.82 13.73
C LYS A 13 9.97 -8.51 13.42
N GLU A 14 8.97 -7.75 12.96
CA GLU A 14 7.68 -8.30 12.59
C GLU A 14 7.77 -9.15 11.31
N LYS A 15 8.67 -8.76 10.39
CA LYS A 15 8.92 -9.50 9.15
C LYS A 15 9.57 -10.87 9.37
N GLU A 16 10.20 -11.07 10.52
CA GLU A 16 10.84 -12.32 10.92
C GLU A 16 9.86 -13.29 11.57
N GLN A 17 8.65 -12.84 11.92
CA GLN A 17 7.68 -13.70 12.59
C GLN A 17 7.17 -14.80 11.65
N PRO A 18 6.92 -16.02 12.18
CA PRO A 18 6.50 -17.16 11.36
C PRO A 18 5.27 -16.86 10.50
N TYR A 19 4.25 -16.22 11.08
CA TYR A 19 3.01 -15.89 10.37
C TYR A 19 3.25 -14.99 9.15
N PHE A 20 4.21 -14.08 9.22
CA PHE A 20 4.52 -13.14 8.15
C PHE A 20 5.25 -13.88 7.01
N LEU A 21 6.23 -14.71 7.36
CA LEU A 21 6.97 -15.55 6.42
C LEU A 21 6.04 -16.55 5.73
N ASP A 22 5.15 -17.19 6.47
CA ASP A 22 4.16 -18.14 5.95
C ASP A 22 3.20 -17.44 4.97
N THR A 23 2.77 -16.22 5.29
CA THR A 23 1.92 -15.41 4.40
C THR A 23 2.64 -15.06 3.10
N LEU A 24 3.90 -14.65 3.16
CA LEU A 24 4.69 -14.36 1.96
C LEU A 24 4.93 -15.62 1.12
N ALA A 25 5.24 -16.74 1.75
CA ALA A 25 5.43 -18.02 1.08
C ALA A 25 4.14 -18.49 0.40
N PHE A 26 3.00 -18.39 1.07
CA PHE A 26 1.69 -18.71 0.51
C PHE A 26 1.40 -17.88 -0.75
N VAL A 27 1.53 -16.56 -0.67
CA VAL A 27 1.29 -15.67 -1.82
C VAL A 27 2.27 -15.94 -2.97
N ALA A 28 3.54 -16.25 -2.66
CA ALA A 28 4.53 -16.61 -3.66
C ALA A 28 4.18 -17.92 -4.39
N ASN A 29 3.77 -18.95 -3.64
CA ASN A 29 3.33 -20.22 -4.20
C ASN A 29 2.10 -20.06 -5.10
N GLU A 30 1.14 -19.24 -4.69
CA GLU A 30 -0.06 -18.95 -5.49
C GLU A 30 0.30 -18.25 -6.81
N ARG A 31 1.29 -17.35 -6.81
CA ARG A 31 1.81 -16.73 -8.04
C ARG A 31 2.49 -17.75 -8.94
N GLN A 32 3.30 -18.64 -8.37
CA GLN A 32 3.99 -19.71 -9.11
C GLN A 32 3.00 -20.73 -9.69
N ALA A 33 1.88 -20.98 -9.01
CA ALA A 33 0.78 -21.81 -9.49
C ALA A 33 -0.02 -21.16 -10.65
N GLY A 34 0.39 -19.99 -11.13
CA GLY A 34 -0.21 -19.30 -12.27
C GLY A 34 -1.40 -18.39 -11.92
N LYS A 35 -1.70 -18.18 -10.62
CA LYS A 35 -2.77 -17.26 -10.23
C LYS A 35 -2.30 -15.81 -10.41
N THR A 36 -3.16 -14.99 -11.01
CA THR A 36 -2.90 -13.55 -11.14
C THR A 36 -3.21 -12.84 -9.83
N ILE A 37 -2.17 -12.52 -9.06
CA ILE A 37 -2.29 -11.81 -7.77
C ILE A 37 -1.85 -10.36 -7.92
N TYR A 38 -2.67 -9.44 -7.41
CA TYR A 38 -2.40 -8.00 -7.39
C TYR A 38 -2.08 -7.53 -5.97
N PRO A 39 -1.25 -6.47 -5.82
CA PRO A 39 -0.43 -5.84 -6.86
C PRO A 39 0.76 -6.74 -7.28
N PRO A 40 1.57 -6.37 -8.29
CA PRO A 40 2.85 -7.03 -8.55
C PRO A 40 3.72 -7.07 -7.28
N GLN A 41 4.53 -8.11 -7.11
CA GLN A 41 5.31 -8.33 -5.88
C GLN A 41 6.15 -7.11 -5.46
N LYS A 42 6.75 -6.41 -6.43
CA LYS A 42 7.56 -5.20 -6.21
C LYS A 42 6.78 -4.02 -5.61
N ASP A 43 5.45 -4.02 -5.75
CA ASP A 43 4.58 -2.90 -5.40
C ASP A 43 3.82 -3.13 -4.08
N VAL A 44 3.91 -4.33 -3.49
CA VAL A 44 3.18 -4.71 -2.25
C VAL A 44 3.49 -3.78 -1.08
N PHE A 45 4.74 -3.31 -0.96
CA PHE A 45 5.20 -2.46 0.15
C PHE A 45 5.46 -1.01 -0.26
N ASN A 46 4.89 -0.55 -1.38
CA ASN A 46 5.12 0.79 -1.89
C ASN A 46 4.75 1.90 -0.90
N ALA A 47 3.73 1.71 -0.06
CA ALA A 47 3.35 2.69 0.96
C ALA A 47 4.50 3.01 1.92
N PHE A 48 5.23 1.98 2.38
CA PHE A 48 6.41 2.14 3.25
C PHE A 48 7.62 2.70 2.51
N ARG A 49 7.73 2.44 1.20
CA ARG A 49 8.84 2.95 0.37
C ARG A 49 8.69 4.43 0.02
N PHE A 50 7.46 4.91 -0.17
CA PHE A 50 7.21 6.29 -0.60
C PHE A 50 7.20 7.29 0.56
N THR A 51 6.84 6.83 1.76
CA THR A 51 6.76 7.68 2.94
C THR A 51 7.54 7.02 4.08
N GLU A 52 8.69 7.60 4.43
CA GLU A 52 9.45 7.19 5.61
C GLU A 52 8.65 7.47 6.89
N LEU A 53 8.92 6.71 7.94
CA LEU A 53 8.16 6.77 9.20
C LEU A 53 8.12 8.18 9.79
N ALA A 54 9.24 8.90 9.74
CA ALA A 54 9.35 10.27 10.23
C ALA A 54 8.56 11.31 9.40
N ASP A 55 8.22 10.98 8.15
CA ASP A 55 7.50 11.86 7.23
C ASP A 55 5.98 11.62 7.25
N VAL A 56 5.51 10.64 8.02
CA VAL A 56 4.08 10.30 8.15
C VAL A 56 3.35 11.42 8.87
N LYS A 57 2.37 12.04 8.19
CA LYS A 57 1.49 13.07 8.78
C LYS A 57 0.03 12.62 8.86
N VAL A 58 -0.45 11.88 7.86
CA VAL A 58 -1.85 11.41 7.75
C VAL A 58 -1.86 9.98 7.24
N VAL A 59 -2.61 9.09 7.90
CA VAL A 59 -2.77 7.70 7.47
C VAL A 59 -4.16 7.50 6.90
N ILE A 60 -4.24 7.05 5.65
CA ILE A 60 -5.50 6.66 5.00
C ILE A 60 -5.50 5.15 4.84
N LEU A 61 -6.40 4.48 5.53
CA LEU A 61 -6.56 3.03 5.49
C LEU A 61 -7.58 2.63 4.42
N GLY A 62 -7.16 1.74 3.53
CA GLY A 62 -8.02 1.05 2.55
C GLY A 62 -8.21 -0.42 2.94
N GLN A 63 -9.21 -1.08 2.34
CA GLN A 63 -9.55 -2.49 2.63
C GLN A 63 -8.64 -3.46 1.87
N ASP A 64 -8.84 -3.61 0.56
CA ASP A 64 -8.10 -4.57 -0.27
C ASP A 64 -7.53 -3.91 -1.53
N PRO A 65 -6.46 -4.46 -2.14
CA PRO A 65 -5.98 -4.02 -3.44
C PRO A 65 -7.07 -4.14 -4.50
N ILE A 66 -7.31 -3.06 -5.25
CA ILE A 66 -8.25 -3.09 -6.37
C ILE A 66 -7.73 -4.05 -7.45
N THR A 67 -8.49 -5.10 -7.74
CA THR A 67 -8.25 -6.03 -8.84
C THR A 67 -9.01 -5.60 -10.11
N ALA A 68 -8.56 -6.05 -11.29
CA ALA A 68 -9.28 -5.83 -12.55
C ALA A 68 -10.72 -6.39 -12.52
N ARG A 69 -10.99 -7.40 -11.68
CA ARG A 69 -12.33 -7.97 -11.48
C ARG A 69 -13.20 -7.16 -10.53
N THR A 70 -12.62 -6.44 -9.57
CA THR A 70 -13.36 -5.48 -8.73
C THR A 70 -13.62 -4.14 -9.43
N ARG A 71 -12.89 -3.83 -10.52
CA ARG A 71 -13.09 -2.59 -11.31
C ARG A 71 -14.55 -2.31 -11.73
N PRO A 72 -15.40 -3.28 -12.10
CA PRO A 72 -16.79 -3.00 -12.47
C PRO A 72 -17.71 -2.77 -11.27
N MET A 73 -17.42 -3.40 -10.12
CA MET A 73 -18.30 -3.38 -8.93
C MET A 73 -17.89 -2.32 -7.89
N ALA A 74 -16.68 -1.76 -7.98
CA ALA A 74 -16.20 -0.70 -7.07
C ALA A 74 -16.75 0.71 -7.42
N CYS A 75 -17.50 0.86 -8.51
CA CYS A 75 -18.25 2.09 -8.80
C CYS A 75 -19.63 2.05 -8.14
N ARG A 76 -19.70 2.29 -6.82
CA ARG A 76 -20.98 2.50 -6.11
C ARG A 76 -21.26 3.95 -5.66
N PHE A 77 -20.52 4.93 -6.16
CA PHE A 77 -20.91 6.35 -6.08
C PHE A 77 -20.54 7.09 -7.38
N PRO A 78 -21.30 8.11 -7.80
CA PRO A 78 -21.18 8.69 -9.13
C PRO A 78 -19.99 9.64 -9.15
N CYS A 79 -18.93 9.27 -9.88
CA CYS A 79 -17.90 10.21 -10.29
C CYS A 79 -17.49 9.91 -11.73
N ALA A 80 -18.28 10.45 -12.66
CA ALA A 80 -17.72 10.97 -13.89
C ALA A 80 -16.84 12.18 -13.51
N LEU A 81 -15.71 12.35 -14.19
CA LEU A 81 -14.63 13.31 -13.89
C LEU A 81 -13.63 12.87 -12.81
N HIS A 82 -12.83 11.85 -13.12
CA HIS A 82 -11.37 11.86 -12.99
C HIS A 82 -10.86 10.51 -13.52
N PRO A 83 -9.73 10.43 -14.26
CA PRO A 83 -9.16 9.16 -14.62
C PRO A 83 -8.91 8.38 -13.33
N CYS A 84 -9.62 7.26 -13.20
CA CYS A 84 -9.55 6.33 -12.08
C CYS A 84 -8.11 5.83 -11.96
N ALA A 85 -7.27 6.61 -11.28
CA ALA A 85 -5.92 6.21 -10.94
C ALA A 85 -6.07 4.93 -10.12
N ALA A 86 -5.42 3.88 -10.58
CA ALA A 86 -5.32 2.65 -9.82
C ALA A 86 -4.80 3.00 -8.42
N PHE A 87 -5.66 2.88 -7.41
CA PHE A 87 -5.29 3.02 -6.00
C PHE A 87 -4.48 1.80 -5.54
N THR A 88 -3.44 1.44 -6.29
CA THR A 88 -2.36 0.58 -5.83
C THR A 88 -1.42 1.45 -5.00
N GLY A 89 -1.78 1.61 -3.73
CA GLY A 89 -1.00 2.33 -2.73
C GLY A 89 -1.90 3.26 -1.93
N GLN A 90 -2.15 2.88 -0.66
CA GLN A 90 -2.55 3.83 0.37
C GLN A 90 -1.50 4.96 0.36
N TYR A 91 -1.86 6.14 -0.16
CA TYR A 91 -1.00 7.31 -0.07
C TYR A 91 -1.05 7.80 1.37
N VAL A 92 0.04 7.65 2.12
CA VAL A 92 0.35 8.57 3.22
C VAL A 92 0.88 9.82 2.55
N GLN A 93 0.01 10.81 2.38
CA GLN A 93 0.35 12.01 1.66
C GLN A 93 1.48 12.75 2.41
N ARG A 94 2.64 12.90 1.76
CA ARG A 94 3.66 13.84 2.21
C ARG A 94 2.98 15.20 2.16
N ALA A 95 2.62 15.78 3.30
CA ALA A 95 2.08 17.14 3.32
C ALA A 95 3.24 18.07 2.95
N GLY A 96 3.44 18.27 1.65
CA GLY A 96 4.11 19.44 1.11
C GLY A 96 3.19 20.62 1.36
N ASP A 97 3.78 21.68 1.90
CA ASP A 97 3.11 22.94 2.20
C ASP A 97 2.46 23.47 0.92
N GLY A 98 1.12 23.40 0.85
CA GLY A 98 0.39 23.89 -0.32
C GLY A 98 -0.90 23.14 -0.63
N TYR A 99 -1.85 23.13 0.31
CA TYR A 99 -3.25 22.98 -0.06
C TYR A 99 -3.85 24.39 -0.22
N PRO A 100 -4.33 24.81 -1.41
CA PRO A 100 -5.22 25.96 -1.46
C PRO A 100 -6.49 25.56 -0.68
N ARG A 101 -6.86 26.39 0.30
CA ARG A 101 -8.15 26.25 0.97
C ARG A 101 -9.25 26.36 -0.08
N LEU A 102 -10.10 25.33 -0.12
CA LEU A 102 -11.43 25.19 -0.74
C LEU A 102 -11.69 26.01 -2.01
#